data_AF-A0A2U9IX08-F1
#
_entry.id   AF-A0A2U9IX08-F1
#
_cell.length_a   1.000
_cell.length_b   1.000
_cell.length_c   1.000
_cell.angle_alpha   90.00
_cell.angle_beta   90.00
_cell.angle_gamma   90.00
#
_symmetry.space_group_name_H-M   'P 1'
#
loop_
_entity.id
_entity.type
_entity.pdbx_description
1 polymer ?
#
loop_
_entity_poly.entity_id
_entity_poly.type
_entity_poly.pdbx_seq_one_letter_code
_entity_poly.pdbx_strand_id
1 'polypeptide(L)'
;MSVNHSISLRLEKIVRLKLSMVTVTGLLISAGRILGRIGGADVESMSMERIYQCNQVEIHVRVPYIPGSSLKGRIRSLLEVALGLPLYSSDGKIWSHTLSRDVRVSLSRDDKLSVTDFVKTLINTDLDRMFGYGAFPLNEVYKQMSEKESVSLMNSLLSVLSPTSLLVEDMFPDREQICQIYNENELVTFEDFMEDKNENRIDRVTSAADPRSVTRVKPGVKFTGTLSLLVYDKNLPKVKDYLDLLVKGMILLEKTYLGASGSRGYGRVKFTNVAVSIYDPVTMAEITFKEYDSVENLSKDIGDLVKAIASQQTGVKT
;
A
#
# COMPACT_ATOMS: atom_id res chain seq x y z
N MET A 1 28.29 4.24 36.38
CA MET A 1 27.90 3.10 35.52
C MET A 1 27.66 3.67 34.13
N SER A 2 28.56 3.40 33.19
CA SER A 2 28.43 3.83 31.80
C SER A 2 27.27 3.08 31.15
N VAL A 3 26.15 3.78 30.94
CA VAL A 3 25.01 3.26 30.18
C VAL A 3 25.51 3.03 28.76
N ASN A 4 25.67 1.77 28.38
CA ASN A 4 26.12 1.38 27.05
C ASN A 4 24.99 1.75 26.07
N HIS A 5 25.11 2.90 25.39
CA HIS A 5 24.14 3.35 24.39
C HIS A 5 24.40 2.60 23.07
N SER A 6 24.17 1.29 23.04
CA SER A 6 24.13 0.57 21.77
C SER A 6 22.86 0.95 21.03
N ILE A 7 22.97 1.60 19.87
CA ILE A 7 21.82 1.84 18.98
C ILE A 7 21.50 0.51 18.30
N SER A 8 20.50 -0.21 18.81
CA SER A 8 19.94 -1.39 18.16
C SER A 8 18.62 -1.07 17.47
N LEU A 9 18.27 -1.91 16.50
CA LEU A 9 16.94 -1.99 15.92
C LEU A 9 16.60 -3.48 15.85
N ARG A 10 15.51 -3.89 16.51
CA ARG A 10 15.09 -5.29 16.56
C ARG A 10 13.72 -5.43 15.92
N LEU A 11 13.57 -6.40 15.02
CA LEU A 11 12.26 -6.82 14.55
C LEU A 11 11.62 -7.70 15.63
N GLU A 12 10.52 -7.23 16.20
CA GLU A 12 9.78 -7.90 17.29
C GLU A 12 8.75 -8.87 16.74
N LYS A 13 7.98 -8.45 15.74
CA LYS A 13 6.88 -9.22 15.15
C LYS A 13 6.68 -8.83 13.68
N ILE A 14 6.04 -9.72 12.92
CA ILE A 14 5.44 -9.39 11.62
C ILE A 14 3.96 -9.69 11.71
N VAL A 15 3.11 -8.66 11.60
CA VAL A 15 1.65 -8.83 11.54
C VAL A 15 1.26 -8.94 10.07
N ARG A 16 0.69 -10.07 9.66
CA ARG A 16 0.26 -10.30 8.28
C ARG A 16 -1.25 -10.25 8.18
N LEU A 17 -1.74 -9.53 7.19
CA LEU A 17 -3.14 -9.44 6.79
C LEU A 17 -3.24 -10.10 5.42
N LYS A 18 -3.56 -11.39 5.39
CA LYS A 18 -3.92 -12.08 4.16
C LYS A 18 -5.37 -11.73 3.87
N LEU A 19 -5.64 -11.14 2.72
CA LEU A 19 -6.97 -10.61 2.41
C LEU A 19 -7.41 -10.91 0.98
N SER A 20 -8.72 -10.88 0.80
CA SER A 20 -9.35 -10.83 -0.51
C SER A 20 -9.82 -9.41 -0.81
N MET A 21 -9.78 -9.02 -2.07
CA MET A 21 -10.35 -7.77 -2.56
C MET A 21 -11.20 -8.05 -3.79
N VAL A 22 -12.48 -7.73 -3.72
CA VAL A 22 -13.43 -7.91 -4.81
C VAL A 22 -13.64 -6.58 -5.51
N THR A 23 -13.62 -6.61 -6.84
CA THR A 23 -13.99 -5.45 -7.67
C THR A 23 -15.51 -5.29 -7.65
N VAL A 24 -16.03 -4.17 -7.13
CA VAL A 24 -17.48 -3.88 -7.11
C VAL A 24 -17.92 -3.27 -8.44
N THR A 25 -17.04 -2.49 -9.06
CA THR A 25 -17.20 -1.94 -10.42
C THR A 25 -15.97 -2.28 -11.23
N GLY A 26 -16.03 -2.13 -12.56
CA GLY A 26 -14.88 -2.42 -13.40
C GLY A 26 -13.62 -1.63 -13.01
N LEU A 27 -12.48 -2.33 -12.93
CA LEU A 27 -11.22 -1.79 -12.43
C LEU A 27 -10.22 -1.59 -13.58
N LEU A 28 -9.62 -0.40 -13.62
CA LEU A 28 -8.58 -0.08 -14.60
C LEU A 28 -7.31 0.36 -13.86
N ILE A 29 -6.28 -0.47 -13.91
CA ILE A 29 -4.91 -0.10 -13.51
C ILE A 29 -4.09 -0.05 -14.80
N SER A 30 -3.86 1.16 -15.30
CA SER A 30 -3.22 1.35 -16.61
C SER A 30 -1.72 1.09 -16.53
N ALA A 31 -1.20 0.33 -17.47
CA ALA A 31 0.24 0.09 -17.66
C ALA A 31 1.00 1.24 -18.36
N GLY A 32 0.33 2.37 -18.66
CA GLY A 32 0.85 3.40 -19.56
C GLY A 32 0.44 3.16 -21.03
N ARG A 33 1.11 3.82 -21.99
CA ARG A 33 0.81 3.63 -23.42
C ARG A 33 1.32 2.26 -23.88
N ILE A 34 0.42 1.48 -24.49
CA ILE A 34 0.75 0.20 -25.13
C ILE A 34 1.65 0.48 -26.35
N LEU A 35 2.73 -0.29 -26.47
CA LEU A 35 3.46 -0.44 -27.73
C LEU A 35 2.59 -1.25 -28.70
N GLY A 36 1.81 -0.55 -29.52
CA GLY A 36 1.34 -0.99 -30.84
C GLY A 36 0.88 -2.45 -31.01
N ARG A 37 -0.08 -2.94 -30.22
CA ARG A 37 -0.85 -4.14 -30.59
C ARG A 37 -1.97 -3.74 -31.56
N ILE A 38 -1.97 -4.31 -32.76
CA ILE A 38 -3.00 -4.10 -33.78
C ILE A 38 -4.31 -4.74 -33.29
N GLY A 39 -5.39 -3.95 -33.22
CA GLY A 39 -6.74 -4.42 -32.88
C GLY A 39 -7.10 -4.50 -31.39
N GLY A 40 -6.23 -4.06 -30.48
CA GLY A 40 -6.54 -3.95 -29.05
C GLY A 40 -7.20 -2.60 -28.68
N ALA A 41 -7.82 -2.52 -27.51
CA ALA A 41 -8.36 -1.26 -27.00
C ALA A 41 -7.26 -0.20 -26.79
N ASP A 42 -7.69 1.07 -26.75
CA ASP A 42 -6.78 2.21 -26.58
C ASP A 42 -6.03 2.16 -25.24
N VAL A 43 -6.63 1.54 -24.23
CA VAL A 43 -6.08 1.36 -22.87
C VAL A 43 -6.47 -0.03 -22.34
N GLU A 44 -5.49 -0.77 -21.83
CA GLU A 44 -5.64 -2.10 -21.21
C GLU A 44 -5.17 -2.06 -19.74
N SER A 45 -5.74 -2.92 -18.90
CA SER A 45 -5.25 -3.15 -17.54
C SER A 45 -3.92 -3.89 -17.51
N MET A 46 -3.11 -3.64 -16.49
CA MET A 46 -1.91 -4.43 -16.20
C MET A 46 -2.22 -5.91 -16.05
N SER A 47 -1.35 -6.76 -16.60
CA SER A 47 -1.51 -8.21 -16.66
C SER A 47 -0.16 -8.92 -16.55
N MET A 48 -0.14 -10.14 -16.05
CA MET A 48 1.05 -10.99 -16.02
C MET A 48 0.68 -12.46 -16.26
N GLU A 49 1.60 -13.23 -16.83
CA GLU A 49 1.48 -14.69 -16.91
C GLU A 49 1.62 -15.30 -15.51
N ARG A 50 0.74 -16.24 -15.17
CA ARG A 50 0.77 -16.93 -13.88
C ARG A 50 0.33 -18.38 -14.01
N ILE A 51 0.88 -19.21 -13.14
CA ILE A 51 0.53 -20.63 -13.04
C ILE A 51 -0.38 -20.81 -11.82
N TYR A 52 -1.50 -21.49 -12.03
CA TYR A 52 -2.42 -21.88 -10.96
C TYR A 52 -2.54 -23.39 -10.90
N GLN A 53 -2.49 -23.95 -9.68
CA GLN A 53 -2.70 -25.37 -9.43
C GLN A 53 -4.16 -25.64 -9.08
N CYS A 54 -4.87 -26.34 -9.98
CA CYS A 54 -6.24 -26.79 -9.80
C CYS A 54 -6.26 -28.32 -9.77
N ASN A 55 -6.36 -28.90 -8.57
CA ASN A 55 -6.20 -30.34 -8.36
C ASN A 55 -4.84 -30.83 -8.91
N GLN A 56 -4.86 -31.71 -9.92
CA GLN A 56 -3.67 -32.26 -10.58
C GLN A 56 -3.35 -31.55 -11.91
N VAL A 57 -4.03 -30.45 -12.22
CA VAL A 57 -3.86 -29.69 -13.47
C VAL A 57 -3.18 -28.35 -13.17
N GLU A 58 -2.14 -28.05 -13.96
CA GLU A 58 -1.49 -26.73 -14.02
C GLU A 58 -2.14 -25.89 -15.10
N ILE A 59 -2.61 -24.70 -14.73
CA ILE A 59 -3.23 -23.74 -15.64
C ILE A 59 -2.26 -22.58 -15.81
N HIS A 60 -1.76 -22.42 -17.03
CA HIS A 60 -0.92 -21.29 -17.44
C HIS A 60 -1.82 -20.24 -18.10
N VAL A 61 -1.95 -19.07 -17.47
CA VAL A 61 -2.88 -18.05 -17.97
C VAL A 61 -2.36 -16.63 -17.67
N ARG A 62 -2.55 -15.76 -18.66
CA ARG A 62 -2.42 -14.30 -18.50
C ARG A 62 -3.56 -13.80 -17.65
N VAL A 63 -3.26 -13.19 -16.52
CA VAL A 63 -4.27 -12.64 -15.60
C VAL A 63 -4.06 -11.16 -15.37
N PRO A 64 -5.12 -10.36 -15.13
CA PRO A 64 -4.95 -9.04 -14.56
C PRO A 64 -4.35 -9.17 -13.16
N TYR A 65 -3.61 -8.16 -12.71
CA TYR A 65 -3.11 -8.12 -11.34
C TYR A 65 -3.12 -6.70 -10.81
N ILE A 66 -3.02 -6.58 -9.48
CA ILE A 66 -3.00 -5.30 -8.78
C ILE A 66 -1.63 -5.14 -8.15
N PRO A 67 -0.79 -4.22 -8.66
CA PRO A 67 0.52 -4.01 -8.07
C PRO A 67 0.40 -3.53 -6.62
N GLY A 68 1.22 -4.09 -5.74
CA GLY A 68 1.31 -3.69 -4.33
C GLY A 68 1.68 -2.21 -4.20
N SER A 69 2.49 -1.68 -5.12
CA SER A 69 2.82 -0.26 -5.22
C SER A 69 1.60 0.62 -5.55
N SER A 70 0.69 0.16 -6.40
CA SER A 70 -0.54 0.88 -6.75
C SER A 70 -1.50 0.92 -5.56
N LEU A 71 -1.67 -0.23 -4.88
CA LEU A 71 -2.50 -0.32 -3.69
C LEU A 71 -1.92 0.52 -2.54
N LYS A 72 -0.65 0.32 -2.20
CA LYS A 72 0.07 1.05 -1.15
C LYS A 72 0.07 2.55 -1.40
N GLY A 73 0.39 2.97 -2.62
CA GLY A 73 0.42 4.39 -3.01
C GLY A 73 -0.96 5.03 -2.93
N ARG A 74 -2.01 4.32 -3.33
CA ARG A 74 -3.37 4.83 -3.24
C ARG A 74 -3.82 4.99 -1.79
N ILE A 75 -3.61 3.98 -0.94
CA ILE A 75 -3.90 4.04 0.50
C ILE A 75 -3.15 5.21 1.14
N ARG A 76 -1.85 5.36 0.85
CA ARG A 76 -1.04 6.49 1.33
C ARG A 76 -1.66 7.82 0.91
N SER A 77 -1.90 8.02 -0.38
CA SER A 77 -2.44 9.29 -0.91
C SER A 77 -3.77 9.71 -0.26
N LEU A 78 -4.64 8.74 0.03
CA LEU A 78 -5.92 8.99 0.69
C LEU A 78 -5.72 9.42 2.15
N LEU A 79 -4.77 8.79 2.86
CA LEU A 79 -4.41 9.18 4.22
C LEU A 79 -3.77 10.57 4.27
N GLU A 80 -2.87 10.89 3.35
CA GLU A 80 -2.24 12.22 3.25
C GLU A 80 -3.31 13.32 3.13
N VAL A 81 -4.27 13.15 2.23
CA VAL A 81 -5.38 14.10 2.02
C VAL A 81 -6.31 14.12 3.24
N ALA A 82 -6.69 12.97 3.78
CA ALA A 82 -7.63 12.88 4.90
C ALA A 82 -7.05 13.44 6.22
N LEU A 83 -5.73 13.45 6.38
CA LEU A 83 -5.03 14.02 7.53
C LEU A 83 -4.61 15.49 7.31
N GLY A 84 -4.79 16.03 6.10
CA GLY A 84 -4.41 17.40 5.77
C GLY A 84 -2.89 17.63 5.82
N LEU A 85 -2.10 16.63 5.46
CA LEU A 85 -0.64 16.71 5.52
C LEU A 85 -0.09 17.63 4.43
N PRO A 86 1.00 18.39 4.70
CA PRO A 86 1.61 19.27 3.71
C PRO A 86 2.16 18.46 2.53
N LEU A 87 2.03 18.96 1.31
CA LEU A 87 2.56 18.29 0.13
C LEU A 87 3.91 18.89 -0.27
N TYR A 88 4.80 18.02 -0.70
CA TYR A 88 6.14 18.37 -1.16
C TYR A 88 6.36 17.85 -2.58
N SER A 89 7.35 18.41 -3.27
CA SER A 89 7.71 17.94 -4.61
C SER A 89 9.22 17.92 -4.84
N SER A 90 9.74 16.81 -5.34
CA SER A 90 11.14 16.68 -5.74
C SER A 90 11.40 17.22 -7.16
N ASP A 91 10.42 17.14 -8.06
CA ASP A 91 10.54 17.51 -9.47
C ASP A 91 9.70 18.73 -9.89
N GLY A 92 8.79 19.19 -9.02
CA GLY A 92 7.80 20.23 -9.30
C GLY A 92 6.59 19.75 -10.10
N LYS A 93 6.49 18.45 -10.41
CA LYS A 93 5.40 17.84 -11.18
C LYS A 93 4.50 17.00 -10.30
N ILE A 94 5.08 16.20 -9.42
CA ILE A 94 4.35 15.33 -8.49
C ILE A 94 4.43 15.92 -7.09
N TRP A 95 3.26 16.13 -6.50
CA TRP A 95 3.12 16.67 -5.14
C TRP A 95 2.58 15.58 -4.22
N SER A 96 3.32 15.24 -3.18
CA SER A 96 2.97 14.19 -2.22
C SER A 96 3.57 14.49 -0.85
N HIS A 97 2.99 13.93 0.22
CA HIS A 97 3.64 13.95 1.54
C HIS A 97 4.69 12.82 1.62
N THR A 98 5.56 12.69 0.62
CA THR A 98 6.71 11.78 0.68
C THR A 98 7.95 12.60 1.01
N LEU A 99 8.38 12.51 2.26
CA LEU A 99 9.57 13.24 2.71
C LEU A 99 10.83 12.71 2.01
N SER A 100 11.58 13.62 1.41
CA SER A 100 12.97 13.42 1.03
C SER A 100 13.76 14.69 1.32
N ARG A 101 15.09 14.63 1.21
CA ARG A 101 15.90 15.84 1.24
C ARG A 101 15.60 16.74 0.05
N ASP A 102 15.80 18.04 0.24
CA ASP A 102 15.73 19.05 -0.82
C ASP A 102 14.38 19.14 -1.57
N VAL A 103 13.29 18.68 -0.95
CA VAL A 103 11.95 18.81 -1.53
C VAL A 103 11.48 20.25 -1.52
N ARG A 104 10.79 20.65 -2.58
CA ARG A 104 10.15 21.95 -2.72
C ARG A 104 8.87 21.99 -1.90
N VAL A 105 8.61 23.15 -1.30
CA VAL A 105 7.34 23.45 -0.59
C VAL A 105 6.43 24.36 -1.40
N SER A 106 6.94 24.97 -2.48
CA SER A 106 6.15 25.74 -3.45
C SER A 106 6.65 25.51 -4.89
N LEU A 107 6.00 26.15 -5.86
CA LEU A 107 6.42 26.08 -7.27
C LEU A 107 7.79 26.74 -7.50
N SER A 108 8.25 27.57 -6.55
CA SER A 108 9.60 28.13 -6.59
C SER A 108 10.65 27.03 -6.38
N ARG A 109 11.71 27.05 -7.19
CA ARG A 109 12.80 26.06 -7.10
C ARG A 109 13.66 26.25 -5.85
N ASP A 110 13.72 27.48 -5.35
CA ASP A 110 14.58 27.86 -4.22
C ASP A 110 13.87 27.68 -2.87
N ASP A 111 12.55 27.53 -2.90
CA ASP A 111 11.72 27.36 -1.71
C ASP A 111 11.64 25.88 -1.32
N LYS A 112 12.55 25.48 -0.44
CA LYS A 112 12.77 24.11 -0.02
C LYS A 112 12.45 23.91 1.45
N LEU A 113 12.04 22.69 1.79
CA LEU A 113 11.87 22.27 3.17
C LEU A 113 13.21 22.39 3.92
N SER A 114 13.22 23.09 5.05
CA SER A 114 14.41 23.22 5.88
C SER A 114 14.82 21.85 6.46
N VAL A 115 16.11 21.64 6.72
CA VAL A 115 16.61 20.39 7.32
C VAL A 115 15.99 20.15 8.70
N THR A 116 15.83 21.21 9.49
CA THR A 116 15.20 21.13 10.81
C THR A 116 13.74 20.69 10.69
N ASP A 117 12.98 21.24 9.75
CA ASP A 117 11.58 20.86 9.54
C ASP A 117 11.46 19.45 8.97
N PHE A 118 12.36 19.06 8.06
CA PHE A 118 12.45 17.68 7.57
C PHE A 118 12.60 16.68 8.73
N VAL A 119 13.52 16.92 9.66
CA VAL A 119 13.73 16.05 10.83
C VAL A 119 12.51 16.07 11.76
N LYS A 120 11.95 17.25 12.05
CA LYS A 120 10.74 17.37 12.89
C LYS A 120 9.55 16.63 12.29
N THR A 121 9.33 16.74 10.98
CA THR A 121 8.21 16.04 10.31
C THR A 121 8.41 14.53 10.38
N LEU A 122 9.62 14.00 10.15
CA LEU A 122 9.89 12.55 10.28
C LEU A 122 9.64 12.03 11.71
N ILE A 123 10.00 12.82 12.73
CA ILE A 123 9.74 12.44 14.13
C ILE A 123 8.24 12.38 14.40
N ASN A 124 7.51 13.41 13.97
CA ASN A 124 6.12 13.60 14.35
C ASN A 124 5.12 12.83 13.47
N THR A 125 5.54 12.33 12.31
CA THR A 125 4.61 11.73 11.34
C THR A 125 4.73 10.22 11.29
N ASP A 126 3.79 9.54 11.96
CA ASP A 126 3.67 8.08 11.95
C ASP A 126 3.46 7.52 10.54
N LEU A 127 2.75 8.26 9.66
CA LEU A 127 2.50 7.86 8.27
C LEU A 127 3.79 7.66 7.48
N ASP A 128 4.76 8.56 7.60
CA ASP A 128 6.05 8.47 6.89
C ASP A 128 6.87 7.28 7.36
N ARG A 129 6.92 7.04 8.67
CA ARG A 129 7.65 5.89 9.24
C ARG A 129 7.00 4.57 8.85
N MET A 130 5.67 4.53 8.73
CA MET A 130 4.93 3.35 8.32
C MET A 130 5.07 3.06 6.82
N PHE A 131 4.79 4.04 5.94
CA PHE A 131 4.77 3.86 4.50
C PHE A 131 6.16 3.98 3.84
N GLY A 132 7.11 4.61 4.54
CA GLY A 132 8.48 4.87 4.09
C GLY A 132 8.72 6.34 3.76
N TYR A 133 9.99 6.73 3.81
CA TYR A 133 10.50 8.06 3.42
C TYR A 133 11.70 7.87 2.50
N GLY A 134 12.06 8.91 1.74
CA GLY A 134 13.22 8.88 0.85
C GLY A 134 14.52 8.68 1.62
N ALA A 135 15.41 7.82 1.12
CA ALA A 135 16.68 7.53 1.79
C ALA A 135 17.55 8.80 1.92
N PHE A 136 18.23 8.94 3.06
CA PHE A 136 19.13 10.06 3.31
C PHE A 136 20.35 9.67 4.17
N PRO A 137 21.53 10.25 3.90
CA PRO A 137 22.70 10.07 4.74
C PRO A 137 22.61 10.90 6.03
N LEU A 138 22.56 10.23 7.18
CA LEU A 138 22.39 10.85 8.52
C LEU A 138 23.50 11.87 8.86
N ASN A 139 24.73 11.61 8.45
CA ASN A 139 25.87 12.50 8.68
C ASN A 139 25.73 13.85 7.95
N GLU A 140 25.12 13.88 6.76
CA GLU A 140 24.86 15.13 6.04
C GLU A 140 23.74 15.93 6.68
N VAL A 141 22.67 15.25 7.12
CA VAL A 141 21.59 15.88 7.89
C VAL A 141 22.17 16.54 9.15
N TYR A 142 23.03 15.82 9.90
CA TYR A 142 23.68 16.36 11.09
C TYR A 142 24.55 17.59 10.79
N LYS A 143 25.39 17.55 9.74
CA LYS A 143 26.30 18.66 9.37
C LYS A 143 25.56 19.95 8.98
N GLN A 144 24.37 19.83 8.41
CA GLN A 144 23.58 20.98 7.95
C GLN A 144 22.79 21.66 9.08
N MET A 145 22.80 21.11 10.30
CA MET A 145 22.13 21.70 11.46
C MET A 145 23.17 22.35 12.41
N SER A 146 22.85 23.52 12.98
CA SER A 146 23.72 24.29 13.89
C SER A 146 23.85 23.65 15.28
N GLU A 147 25.00 23.75 15.96
CA GLU A 147 25.33 22.95 17.15
C GLU A 147 24.42 23.13 18.40
N LYS A 148 24.60 22.20 19.35
CA LYS A 148 23.88 21.93 20.62
C LYS A 148 22.40 21.56 20.50
N GLU A 149 21.53 22.39 19.91
CA GLU A 149 20.10 22.02 19.77
C GLU A 149 19.88 20.84 18.82
N SER A 150 20.77 20.70 17.83
CA SER A 150 20.74 19.62 16.83
C SER A 150 21.00 18.23 17.40
N VAL A 151 21.80 18.12 18.47
CA VAL A 151 22.13 16.81 19.08
C VAL A 151 20.87 16.19 19.70
N SER A 152 20.07 17.00 20.40
CA SER A 152 18.82 16.54 21.00
C SER A 152 17.85 16.06 19.93
N LEU A 153 17.65 16.85 18.86
CA LEU A 153 16.72 16.49 17.80
C LEU A 153 17.16 15.23 17.04
N MET A 154 18.46 15.07 16.81
CA MET A 154 19.02 13.88 16.13
C MET A 154 18.91 12.63 16.99
N ASN A 155 19.08 12.75 18.32
CA ASN A 155 18.80 11.64 19.23
C ASN A 155 17.32 11.25 19.21
N SER A 156 16.41 12.23 19.18
CA SER A 156 14.98 11.98 19.01
C SER A 156 14.69 11.27 17.67
N LEU A 157 15.31 11.71 16.58
CA LEU A 157 15.18 11.05 15.27
C LEU A 157 15.64 9.59 15.34
N LEU A 158 16.83 9.33 15.89
CA LEU A 158 17.37 7.97 16.03
C LEU A 158 16.49 7.04 16.87
N SER A 159 15.74 7.60 17.83
CA SER A 159 14.80 6.83 18.66
C SER A 159 13.56 6.31 17.92
N VAL A 160 13.19 6.94 16.80
CA VAL A 160 11.97 6.59 16.03
C VAL A 160 12.25 6.01 14.65
N LEU A 161 13.46 6.20 14.10
CA LEU A 161 13.79 5.72 12.75
C LEU A 161 13.80 4.18 12.68
N SER A 162 12.99 3.67 11.75
CA SER A 162 12.99 2.29 11.29
C SER A 162 12.88 2.27 9.75
N PRO A 163 13.28 1.18 9.08
CA PRO A 163 12.87 0.94 7.71
C PRO A 163 11.34 1.01 7.55
N THR A 164 10.89 1.11 6.30
CA THR A 164 9.47 1.04 5.93
C THR A 164 8.79 -0.11 6.64
N SER A 165 7.77 0.19 7.45
CA SER A 165 7.09 -0.83 8.25
C SER A 165 5.99 -1.56 7.47
N LEU A 166 5.40 -0.95 6.44
CA LEU A 166 4.34 -1.57 5.65
C LEU A 166 4.87 -2.16 4.33
N LEU A 167 4.73 -3.48 4.18
CA LEU A 167 4.91 -4.21 2.94
C LEU A 167 3.53 -4.55 2.34
N VAL A 168 3.39 -4.40 1.03
CA VAL A 168 2.16 -4.71 0.28
C VAL A 168 2.56 -5.53 -0.93
N GLU A 169 2.08 -6.77 -0.98
CA GLU A 169 2.34 -7.68 -2.09
C GLU A 169 1.41 -7.38 -3.28
N ASP A 170 1.82 -7.81 -4.46
CA ASP A 170 0.97 -7.80 -5.64
C ASP A 170 -0.21 -8.77 -5.42
N MET A 171 -1.42 -8.35 -5.81
CA MET A 171 -2.62 -9.18 -5.68
C MET A 171 -3.02 -9.79 -7.02
N PHE A 172 -3.43 -11.05 -6.98
CA PHE A 172 -3.77 -11.85 -8.16
C PHE A 172 -5.13 -12.50 -8.02
N PRO A 173 -5.81 -12.86 -9.13
CA PRO A 173 -7.08 -13.58 -9.07
C PRO A 173 -7.04 -14.77 -8.12
N ASP A 174 -8.12 -14.92 -7.36
CA ASP A 174 -8.27 -15.99 -6.39
C ASP A 174 -8.20 -17.37 -7.09
N ARG A 175 -7.44 -18.30 -6.50
CA ARG A 175 -7.23 -19.63 -7.06
C ARG A 175 -8.55 -20.39 -7.22
N GLU A 176 -9.47 -20.29 -6.27
CA GLU A 176 -10.77 -20.98 -6.34
C GLU A 176 -11.58 -20.47 -7.52
N GLN A 177 -11.57 -19.17 -7.76
CA GLN A 177 -12.22 -18.56 -8.94
C GLN A 177 -11.60 -19.08 -10.25
N ILE A 178 -10.27 -19.20 -10.32
CA ILE A 178 -9.58 -19.77 -11.49
C ILE A 178 -10.01 -21.22 -11.74
N CYS A 179 -10.00 -22.04 -10.69
CA CYS A 179 -10.38 -23.45 -10.81
C CYS A 179 -11.86 -23.61 -11.16
N GLN A 180 -12.73 -22.72 -10.69
CA GLN A 180 -14.15 -22.73 -11.06
C GLN A 180 -14.33 -22.47 -12.57
N ILE A 181 -13.71 -21.41 -13.10
CA ILE A 181 -13.77 -21.10 -14.54
C ILE A 181 -13.25 -22.28 -15.36
N TYR A 182 -12.15 -22.89 -14.93
CA TYR A 182 -11.59 -24.06 -15.61
C TYR A 182 -12.53 -25.27 -15.59
N ASN A 183 -13.17 -25.57 -14.46
CA ASN A 183 -14.10 -26.69 -14.36
C ASN A 183 -15.35 -26.48 -15.21
N GLU A 184 -15.76 -25.23 -15.44
CA GLU A 184 -16.93 -24.87 -16.24
C GLU A 184 -16.61 -24.84 -17.75
N ASN A 185 -15.42 -24.35 -18.14
CA ASN A 185 -15.08 -24.04 -19.53
C ASN A 185 -13.94 -24.88 -20.13
N GLU A 186 -13.29 -25.74 -19.34
CA GLU A 186 -12.07 -26.51 -19.67
C GLU A 186 -10.85 -25.66 -20.07
N LEU A 187 -10.98 -24.34 -20.04
CA LEU A 187 -9.96 -23.35 -20.38
C LEU A 187 -10.21 -22.08 -19.55
N VAL A 188 -9.13 -21.39 -19.19
CA VAL A 188 -9.18 -20.05 -18.59
C VAL A 188 -8.40 -19.11 -19.50
N THR A 189 -9.02 -18.00 -19.90
CA THR A 189 -8.39 -16.99 -20.74
C THR A 189 -8.39 -15.63 -20.06
N PHE A 190 -7.67 -14.66 -20.63
CA PHE A 190 -7.61 -13.32 -20.08
C PHE A 190 -8.98 -12.61 -20.15
N GLU A 191 -9.76 -12.92 -21.19
CA GLU A 191 -11.09 -12.38 -21.47
C GLU A 191 -12.13 -12.79 -20.40
N ASP A 192 -11.88 -13.87 -19.66
CA ASP A 192 -12.72 -14.25 -18.51
C ASP A 192 -12.75 -13.15 -17.45
N PHE A 193 -11.66 -12.38 -17.31
CA PHE A 193 -11.52 -11.30 -16.33
C PHE A 193 -11.79 -9.91 -16.88
N MET A 194 -11.88 -9.74 -18.21
CA MET A 194 -11.83 -8.43 -18.86
C MET A 194 -13.11 -8.09 -19.61
N GLU A 195 -13.54 -6.83 -19.53
CA GLU A 195 -14.65 -6.29 -20.33
C GLU A 195 -14.21 -5.04 -21.08
N ASP A 196 -14.75 -4.88 -22.29
CA ASP A 196 -14.63 -3.64 -23.04
C ASP A 196 -15.77 -2.69 -22.70
N LYS A 197 -15.39 -1.46 -22.37
CA LYS A 197 -16.33 -0.38 -22.13
C LYS A 197 -16.05 0.79 -23.06
N ASN A 198 -17.04 1.08 -23.89
CA ASN A 198 -17.04 2.29 -24.71
C ASN A 198 -17.31 3.52 -23.83
N GLU A 199 -16.50 4.55 -24.02
CA GLU A 199 -16.70 5.86 -23.43
C GLU A 199 -16.64 6.93 -24.51
N ASN A 200 -17.39 8.01 -24.35
CA ASN A 200 -17.33 9.13 -25.27
C ASN A 200 -16.69 10.33 -24.59
N ARG A 201 -15.75 10.99 -25.28
CA ARG A 201 -15.48 12.40 -25.05
C ARG A 201 -16.47 13.18 -25.91
N ILE A 202 -17.07 14.23 -25.35
CA ILE A 202 -18.05 15.05 -26.09
C ILE A 202 -17.47 16.44 -26.23
N ASP A 203 -17.35 16.91 -27.47
CA ASP A 203 -16.98 18.29 -27.78
C ASP A 203 -18.07 19.24 -27.23
N ARG A 204 -17.68 20.25 -26.45
CA ARG A 204 -18.61 21.21 -25.84
C ARG A 204 -19.07 22.30 -26.80
N VAL A 205 -18.42 22.46 -27.94
CA VAL A 205 -18.78 23.42 -28.99
C VAL A 205 -19.75 22.78 -29.98
N THR A 206 -19.38 21.61 -30.51
CA THR A 206 -20.14 20.94 -31.58
C THR A 206 -21.11 19.87 -31.07
N SER A 207 -21.01 19.47 -29.80
CA SER A 207 -21.69 18.28 -29.24
C SER A 207 -21.32 16.97 -29.95
N ALA A 208 -20.28 16.95 -30.78
CA ALA A 208 -19.80 15.74 -31.44
C ALA A 208 -19.23 14.75 -30.41
N ALA A 209 -19.55 13.46 -30.60
CA ALA A 209 -18.97 12.39 -29.82
C ALA A 209 -17.64 11.93 -30.44
N ASP A 210 -16.67 11.70 -29.57
CA ASP A 210 -15.35 11.12 -29.86
C ASP A 210 -15.23 9.83 -29.02
N PRO A 211 -15.68 8.69 -29.58
CA PRO A 211 -15.69 7.41 -28.89
C PRO A 211 -14.29 6.86 -28.66
N ARG A 212 -14.09 6.24 -27.51
CA ARG A 212 -12.88 5.49 -27.16
C ARG A 212 -13.26 4.16 -26.50
N SER A 213 -12.45 3.13 -26.71
CA SER A 213 -12.65 1.84 -26.03
C SER A 213 -11.66 1.68 -24.88
N VAL A 214 -12.14 1.18 -23.75
CA VAL A 214 -11.33 0.93 -22.55
C VAL A 214 -11.56 -0.51 -22.11
N THR A 215 -10.51 -1.32 -22.16
CA THR A 215 -10.52 -2.68 -21.61
C THR A 215 -10.17 -2.62 -20.13
N ARG A 216 -11.06 -3.12 -19.27
CA ARG A 216 -10.93 -3.07 -17.81
C ARG A 216 -11.28 -4.42 -17.19
N VAL A 217 -10.86 -4.64 -15.96
CA VAL A 217 -11.25 -5.84 -15.20
C VAL A 217 -12.75 -5.78 -14.91
N LYS A 218 -13.47 -6.88 -15.13
CA LYS A 218 -14.91 -7.03 -14.85
C LYS A 218 -15.21 -6.80 -13.36
N PRO A 219 -16.39 -6.25 -13.02
CA PRO A 219 -16.92 -6.37 -11.67
C PRO A 219 -17.02 -7.84 -11.23
N GLY A 220 -16.82 -8.10 -9.94
CA GLY A 220 -16.92 -9.42 -9.32
C GLY A 220 -15.61 -10.18 -9.25
N VAL A 221 -14.57 -9.77 -10.00
CA VAL A 221 -13.26 -10.44 -9.94
C VAL A 221 -12.66 -10.27 -8.55
N LYS A 222 -12.34 -11.40 -7.91
CA LYS A 222 -11.73 -11.50 -6.59
C LYS A 222 -10.22 -11.63 -6.72
N PHE A 223 -9.47 -10.76 -6.04
CA PHE A 223 -8.02 -10.79 -5.92
C PHE A 223 -7.61 -11.18 -4.52
N THR A 224 -6.50 -11.91 -4.36
CA THR A 224 -5.92 -12.27 -3.06
C THR A 224 -4.49 -11.75 -2.95
N GLY A 225 -4.09 -11.36 -1.74
CA GLY A 225 -2.74 -10.90 -1.46
C GLY A 225 -2.50 -10.63 0.03
N THR A 226 -1.29 -10.21 0.37
CA THR A 226 -0.86 -10.02 1.76
C THR A 226 -0.35 -8.60 1.99
N LEU A 227 -0.81 -7.99 3.08
CA LEU A 227 -0.20 -6.77 3.65
C LEU A 227 0.53 -7.17 4.93
N SER A 228 1.79 -6.79 5.07
CA SER A 228 2.59 -7.12 6.25
C SER A 228 3.07 -5.86 6.95
N LEU A 229 2.81 -5.76 8.25
CA LEU A 229 3.33 -4.72 9.14
C LEU A 229 4.53 -5.29 9.92
N LEU A 230 5.70 -4.72 9.68
CA LEU A 230 6.93 -4.98 10.42
C LEU A 230 6.91 -4.16 11.72
N VAL A 231 6.91 -4.87 12.85
CA VAL A 231 6.91 -4.25 14.18
C VAL A 231 8.32 -4.32 14.73
N TYR A 232 8.97 -3.18 14.82
CA TYR A 232 10.29 -3.01 15.43
C TYR A 232 10.16 -2.54 16.88
N ASP A 233 11.19 -2.78 17.69
CA ASP A 233 11.31 -2.24 19.06
C ASP A 233 11.00 -0.74 19.14
N LYS A 234 11.47 0.04 18.17
CA LYS A 234 11.25 1.50 18.09
C LYS A 234 9.82 1.92 17.72
N ASN A 235 9.09 1.11 16.96
CA ASN A 235 7.73 1.44 16.51
C ASN A 235 6.64 0.66 17.28
N LEU A 236 7.01 -0.33 18.11
CA LEU A 236 6.10 -1.12 18.93
C LEU A 236 5.18 -0.25 19.80
N PRO A 237 5.65 0.82 20.48
CA PRO A 237 4.77 1.72 21.24
C PRO A 237 3.70 2.40 20.39
N LYS A 238 3.91 2.45 19.06
CA LYS A 238 3.07 3.09 18.04
C LYS A 238 2.32 2.08 17.16
N VAL A 239 2.41 0.78 17.46
CA VAL A 239 1.80 -0.26 16.62
C VAL A 239 0.29 -0.09 16.48
N LYS A 240 -0.39 0.38 17.54
CA LYS A 240 -1.81 0.71 17.49
C LYS A 240 -2.10 1.79 16.45
N ASP A 241 -1.35 2.89 16.50
CA ASP A 241 -1.50 4.02 15.58
C ASP A 241 -1.24 3.58 14.13
N TYR A 242 -0.29 2.69 13.91
CA TYR A 242 0.01 2.13 12.58
C TYR A 242 -1.12 1.23 12.06
N LEU A 243 -1.69 0.37 12.92
CA LEU A 243 -2.84 -0.46 12.57
C LEU A 243 -4.08 0.39 12.27
N ASP A 244 -4.34 1.42 13.09
CA ASP A 244 -5.42 2.37 12.88
C ASP A 244 -5.26 3.12 11.54
N LEU A 245 -4.04 3.59 11.21
CA LEU A 245 -3.73 4.22 9.92
C LEU A 245 -3.98 3.25 8.75
N LEU A 246 -3.51 2.00 8.86
CA LEU A 246 -3.69 1.00 7.81
C LEU A 246 -5.17 0.76 7.52
N VAL A 247 -5.93 0.45 8.56
CA VAL A 247 -7.36 0.13 8.48
C VAL A 247 -8.16 1.33 8.01
N LYS A 248 -7.86 2.54 8.51
CA LYS A 248 -8.48 3.79 8.03
C LYS A 248 -8.21 3.99 6.53
N GLY A 249 -6.97 3.78 6.09
CA GLY A 249 -6.60 3.93 4.68
C GLY A 249 -7.28 2.91 3.77
N MET A 250 -7.44 1.67 4.22
CA MET A 250 -8.21 0.64 3.53
C MET A 250 -9.70 0.99 3.44
N ILE A 251 -10.32 1.46 4.53
CA ILE A 251 -11.72 1.93 4.51
C ILE A 251 -11.88 3.13 3.56
N LEU A 252 -10.96 4.09 3.58
CA LEU A 252 -10.97 5.22 2.65
C LEU A 252 -10.90 4.74 1.19
N LEU A 253 -10.15 3.67 0.91
CA LEU A 253 -10.09 3.10 -0.44
C LEU A 253 -11.47 2.55 -0.87
N GLU A 254 -12.16 1.82 0.00
CA GLU A 254 -13.52 1.32 -0.28
C GLU A 254 -14.55 2.44 -0.48
N LYS A 255 -14.44 3.53 0.29
CA LYS A 255 -15.31 4.71 0.13
C LYS A 255 -14.97 5.54 -1.12
N THR A 256 -13.81 5.32 -1.73
CA THR A 256 -13.36 6.06 -2.91
C THR A 256 -13.20 5.14 -4.11
N TYR A 257 -11.97 4.91 -4.60
CA TYR A 257 -11.67 4.02 -5.71
C TYR A 257 -10.18 3.73 -5.83
N LEU A 258 -9.86 2.60 -6.46
CA LEU A 258 -8.54 2.17 -6.89
C LEU A 258 -8.35 2.39 -8.40
N GLY A 259 -7.14 2.73 -8.83
CA GLY A 259 -6.81 2.87 -10.25
C GLY A 259 -7.35 4.15 -10.90
N ALA A 260 -7.56 4.10 -12.22
CA ALA A 260 -7.93 5.24 -13.04
C ALA A 260 -9.45 5.42 -13.18
N SER A 261 -9.88 6.60 -13.64
CA SER A 261 -11.26 6.92 -14.04
C SER A 261 -12.32 6.74 -12.94
N GLY A 262 -11.94 6.87 -11.66
CA GLY A 262 -12.87 6.70 -10.53
C GLY A 262 -14.08 7.65 -10.51
N SER A 263 -13.95 8.85 -11.08
CA SER A 263 -15.05 9.81 -11.28
C SER A 263 -16.07 9.34 -12.32
N ARG A 264 -15.68 8.43 -13.22
CA ARG A 264 -16.55 7.77 -14.21
C ARG A 264 -17.11 6.43 -13.71
N GLY A 265 -17.01 6.16 -12.40
CA GLY A 265 -17.55 4.96 -11.77
C GLY A 265 -16.66 3.72 -11.86
N TYR A 266 -15.34 3.89 -12.01
CA TYR A 266 -14.38 2.77 -12.03
C TYR A 266 -13.82 2.52 -10.63
N GLY A 267 -13.30 1.32 -10.43
CA GLY A 267 -12.37 1.02 -9.34
C GLY A 267 -12.97 1.02 -7.94
N ARG A 268 -14.29 0.92 -7.78
CA ARG A 268 -14.88 0.56 -6.49
C ARG A 268 -14.46 -0.85 -6.13
N VAL A 269 -13.89 -1.02 -4.94
CA VAL A 269 -13.38 -2.29 -4.43
C VAL A 269 -13.89 -2.51 -3.01
N LYS A 270 -13.91 -3.76 -2.57
CA LYS A 270 -14.26 -4.15 -1.21
C LYS A 270 -13.29 -5.21 -0.71
N PHE A 271 -12.76 -5.03 0.47
CA PHE A 271 -11.94 -6.03 1.16
C PHE A 271 -12.84 -7.02 1.88
N THR A 272 -12.53 -8.31 1.72
CA THR A 272 -13.23 -9.43 2.35
C THR A 272 -12.22 -10.44 2.85
N ASN A 273 -12.63 -11.30 3.78
CA ASN A 273 -11.81 -12.41 4.30
C ASN A 273 -10.41 -11.94 4.73
N VAL A 274 -10.35 -11.06 5.74
CA VAL A 274 -9.10 -10.55 6.30
C VAL A 274 -8.64 -11.50 7.39
N ALA A 275 -7.71 -12.38 7.05
CA ALA A 275 -7.06 -13.29 8.00
C ALA A 275 -5.80 -12.63 8.56
N VAL A 276 -5.76 -12.49 9.89
CA VAL A 276 -4.64 -11.87 10.61
C VAL A 276 -3.81 -12.94 11.29
N SER A 277 -2.50 -12.94 11.02
CA SER A 277 -1.52 -13.75 11.72
C SER A 277 -0.38 -12.90 12.29
N ILE A 278 0.27 -13.42 13.31
CA ILE A 278 1.42 -12.80 13.97
C ILE A 278 2.58 -13.78 13.87
N TYR A 279 3.64 -13.38 13.18
CA TYR A 279 4.89 -14.11 13.11
C TYR A 279 5.90 -13.53 14.10
N ASP A 280 6.53 -14.41 14.87
CA ASP A 280 7.59 -14.09 15.80
C ASP A 280 8.95 -14.51 15.19
N PRO A 281 9.85 -13.54 14.91
CA PRO A 281 11.15 -13.82 14.29
C PRO A 281 12.15 -14.51 15.24
N VAL A 282 11.92 -14.48 16.56
CA VAL A 282 12.78 -15.14 17.55
C VAL A 282 12.43 -16.61 17.68
N THR A 283 11.14 -16.92 17.81
CA THR A 283 10.66 -18.31 17.94
C THR A 283 10.42 -18.98 16.59
N MET A 284 10.42 -18.20 15.51
CA MET A 284 10.06 -18.60 14.14
C MET A 284 8.64 -19.17 14.00
N ALA A 285 7.76 -18.90 14.98
CA ALA A 285 6.39 -19.37 14.98
C ALA A 285 5.45 -18.34 14.34
N GLU A 286 4.44 -18.82 13.62
CA GLU A 286 3.32 -18.02 13.14
C GLU A 286 2.03 -18.49 13.82
N ILE A 287 1.30 -17.55 14.40
CA ILE A 287 0.04 -17.82 15.09
C ILE A 287 -1.07 -17.06 14.37
N THR A 288 -2.11 -17.78 13.95
CA THR A 288 -3.34 -17.15 13.49
C THR A 288 -4.02 -16.46 14.66
N PHE A 289 -4.20 -15.14 14.54
CA PHE A 289 -4.91 -14.36 15.53
C PHE A 289 -6.42 -14.52 15.36
N LYS A 290 -6.95 -14.11 14.20
CA LYS A 290 -8.38 -14.13 13.88
C LYS A 290 -8.65 -13.84 12.41
N GLU A 291 -9.81 -14.26 11.93
CA GLU A 291 -10.33 -13.90 10.61
C GLU A 291 -11.53 -12.96 10.72
N TYR A 292 -11.63 -12.03 9.77
CA TYR A 292 -12.70 -11.03 9.71
C TYR A 292 -13.34 -10.99 8.32
N ASP A 293 -14.66 -10.85 8.28
CA ASP A 293 -15.38 -10.73 7.00
C ASP A 293 -15.12 -9.39 6.29
N SER A 294 -14.73 -8.35 7.02
CA SER A 294 -14.44 -7.02 6.49
C SER A 294 -13.40 -6.26 7.31
N VAL A 295 -12.86 -5.20 6.73
CA VAL A 295 -11.88 -4.31 7.37
C VAL A 295 -12.48 -3.53 8.53
N GLU A 296 -13.78 -3.18 8.49
CA GLU A 296 -14.47 -2.55 9.62
C GLU A 296 -14.66 -3.48 10.82
N ASN A 297 -14.72 -4.79 10.60
CA ASN A 297 -14.75 -5.73 11.71
C ASN A 297 -13.36 -5.87 12.35
N LEU A 298 -12.29 -5.86 11.54
CA LEU A 298 -10.92 -5.75 12.05
C LEU A 298 -10.72 -4.45 12.84
N SER A 299 -11.26 -3.31 12.37
CA SER A 299 -11.08 -2.01 13.03
C SER A 299 -11.56 -1.99 14.49
N LYS A 300 -12.61 -2.77 14.80
CA LYS A 300 -13.17 -2.88 16.15
C LYS A 300 -12.29 -3.70 17.10
N ASP A 301 -11.39 -4.51 16.56
CA ASP A 301 -10.60 -5.50 17.30
C ASP A 301 -9.10 -5.14 17.39
N ILE A 302 -8.71 -3.95 16.90
CA ILE A 302 -7.33 -3.47 16.92
C ILE A 302 -6.75 -3.48 18.34
N GLY A 303 -7.56 -3.13 19.35
CA GLY A 303 -7.11 -3.13 20.75
C GLY A 303 -6.65 -4.51 21.24
N ASP A 304 -7.35 -5.57 20.85
CA ASP A 304 -7.00 -6.94 21.25
C ASP A 304 -5.86 -7.50 20.41
N LEU A 305 -5.78 -7.13 19.12
CA LEU A 305 -4.62 -7.43 18.27
C LEU A 305 -3.34 -6.81 18.85
N VAL A 306 -3.37 -5.57 19.31
CA VAL A 306 -2.22 -4.90 19.95
C VAL A 306 -1.79 -5.64 21.21
N LYS A 307 -2.73 -6.10 22.04
CA LYS A 307 -2.41 -6.92 23.22
C LYS A 307 -1.75 -8.24 22.83
N ALA A 308 -2.22 -8.89 21.76
CA ALA A 308 -1.63 -10.14 21.26
C ALA A 308 -0.21 -9.96 20.72
N ILE A 309 0.07 -8.83 20.05
CA ILE A 309 1.41 -8.47 19.59
C ILE A 309 2.36 -8.28 20.79
N ALA A 310 1.89 -7.66 21.87
CA ALA A 310 2.69 -7.37 23.06
C ALA A 310 2.86 -8.56 24.04
N SER A 311 1.83 -9.42 24.19
CA SER A 311 1.83 -10.50 25.19
C SER A 311 2.80 -11.64 24.85
N GLN A 312 3.21 -11.78 23.60
CA GLN A 312 4.20 -12.75 23.16
C GLN A 312 5.66 -12.32 23.42
N GLN A 313 5.89 -11.46 24.42
CA GLN A 313 7.23 -11.02 24.88
C GLN A 313 7.83 -11.90 25.98
N THR A 314 7.14 -12.93 26.49
CA THR A 314 7.69 -13.78 27.56
C THR A 314 8.62 -14.86 27.01
N GLY A 315 9.79 -14.45 26.55
CA GLY A 315 10.93 -15.30 26.27
C GLY A 315 12.20 -14.48 26.43
N VAL A 316 13.00 -14.82 27.44
CA VAL A 316 14.27 -14.18 27.86
C VAL A 316 14.10 -13.00 28.82
N LYS A 317 13.84 -13.32 30.09
CA LYS A 317 14.52 -12.60 31.19
C LYS A 317 15.90 -13.25 31.33
N THR A 318 16.96 -12.50 31.00
CA THR A 318 18.32 -12.77 31.49
C THR A 318 18.38 -12.63 33.00
#